data_AF-A0A4Q2Y557-F1
#
_entry.id   AF-A0A4Q2Y557-F1
#
_cell.length_a   1.000
_cell.length_b   1.000
_cell.length_c   1.000
_cell.angle_alpha   90.00
_cell.angle_beta   90.00
_cell.angle_gamma   90.00
#
_symmetry.space_group_name_H-M   'P 1'
#
loop_
_entity.id
_entity.type
_entity.pdbx_description
1 polymer ?
#
loop_
_entity_poly.entity_id
_entity_poly.type
_entity_poly.pdbx_seq_one_letter_code
_entity_poly.pdbx_strand_id
1 'polypeptide(L)'
;MSDTPQQLEGGAYEVIRARLDQHAALLRERVEALNADRHDVFGAIPTELLTTGHVATDHACVPRDIVSLGKGLYLLGYNIQFGLKQTT
;
A
#
# COMPACT_ATOMS: atom_id res chain seq x y z
N MET A 1 -36.26 6.46 -42.81
CA MET A 1 -36.71 6.21 -41.43
C MET A 1 -35.51 5.66 -40.70
N SER A 2 -34.99 6.43 -39.76
CA SER A 2 -33.71 6.24 -39.09
C SER A 2 -33.90 5.26 -37.93
N ASP A 3 -33.43 4.02 -38.10
CA ASP A 3 -33.25 3.10 -36.98
C ASP A 3 -32.20 3.69 -36.05
N THR A 4 -32.59 3.93 -34.81
CA THR A 4 -31.77 4.57 -33.79
C THR A 4 -31.10 3.48 -32.95
N PRO A 5 -29.79 3.24 -33.06
CA PRO A 5 -29.08 2.23 -32.27
C PRO A 5 -28.88 2.65 -30.80
N GLN A 6 -29.15 3.92 -30.48
CA GLN A 6 -28.81 4.57 -29.22
C GLN A 6 -29.55 4.04 -27.98
N GLN A 7 -30.66 3.32 -28.16
CA GLN A 7 -31.57 2.96 -27.05
C GLN A 7 -31.30 1.57 -26.46
N LEU A 8 -30.51 0.73 -27.14
CA LEU A 8 -30.19 -0.64 -26.72
C LEU A 8 -28.83 -0.76 -26.00
N GLU A 9 -27.90 0.19 -26.19
CA GLU A 9 -26.56 0.14 -25.57
C GLU A 9 -26.56 0.55 -24.08
N GLY A 10 -27.44 1.47 -23.65
CA GLY A 10 -27.51 1.91 -22.25
C GLY A 10 -27.89 0.79 -21.28
N GLY A 11 -28.87 -0.04 -21.66
CA GLY A 11 -29.38 -1.10 -20.77
C GLY A 11 -28.40 -2.26 -20.56
N ALA A 12 -27.66 -2.68 -21.60
CA ALA A 12 -26.71 -3.79 -21.46
C ALA A 12 -25.49 -3.40 -20.60
N TYR A 13 -24.95 -2.19 -20.81
CA TYR A 13 -23.84 -1.69 -20.01
C TYR A 13 -24.22 -1.52 -18.53
N GLU A 14 -25.38 -0.91 -18.25
CA GLU A 14 -25.87 -0.71 -16.88
C GLU A 14 -26.09 -2.04 -16.15
N VAL A 15 -26.60 -3.06 -16.83
CA VAL A 15 -26.78 -4.41 -16.26
C VAL A 15 -25.43 -5.05 -15.92
N ILE A 16 -24.43 -4.96 -16.81
CA ILE A 16 -23.10 -5.51 -16.55
C ILE A 16 -22.44 -4.76 -15.39
N ARG A 17 -22.54 -3.44 -15.35
CA ARG A 17 -22.02 -2.59 -14.27
C ARG A 17 -22.64 -2.97 -12.92
N ALA A 18 -23.96 -3.08 -12.85
CA ALA A 18 -24.67 -3.46 -11.62
C ALA A 18 -24.21 -4.83 -11.10
N ARG A 19 -24.00 -5.80 -11.99
CA ARG A 19 -23.47 -7.13 -11.62
C ARG A 19 -22.05 -7.04 -11.08
N LEU A 20 -21.18 -6.27 -11.73
CA LEU A 20 -19.80 -6.08 -11.26
C LEU A 20 -19.76 -5.41 -9.88
N ASP A 21 -20.59 -4.39 -9.66
CA ASP A 21 -20.70 -3.72 -8.37
C ASP A 21 -21.18 -4.68 -7.27
N GLN A 22 -22.17 -5.53 -7.58
CA GLN A 22 -22.67 -6.56 -6.66
C GLN A 22 -21.58 -7.60 -6.33
N HIS A 23 -20.82 -8.07 -7.33
CA HIS A 23 -19.71 -9.00 -7.11
C HIS A 23 -18.58 -8.36 -6.30
N ALA A 24 -18.27 -7.09 -6.55
CA ALA A 24 -17.27 -6.35 -5.79
C ALA A 24 -17.66 -6.19 -4.33
N ALA A 25 -18.94 -5.92 -4.04
CA ALA A 25 -19.47 -5.86 -2.68
C ALA A 25 -19.34 -7.20 -1.96
N LEU A 26 -19.77 -8.29 -2.60
CA LEU A 26 -19.67 -9.65 -2.05
C LEU A 26 -18.22 -10.07 -1.79
N LEU A 27 -17.31 -9.72 -2.71
CA LEU A 27 -15.88 -10.00 -2.54
C LEU A 27 -15.32 -9.25 -1.34
N ARG A 28 -15.66 -7.97 -1.20
CA ARG A 28 -15.20 -7.13 -0.10
C ARG A 28 -15.67 -7.68 1.24
N GLU A 29 -16.94 -8.06 1.34
CA GLU A 29 -17.50 -8.70 2.54
C GLU A 29 -16.73 -9.96 2.94
N ARG A 30 -16.44 -10.84 1.98
CA ARG A 30 -15.68 -12.08 2.23
C ARG A 30 -14.23 -11.82 2.65
N VAL A 31 -13.59 -10.82 2.05
CA VAL A 31 -12.21 -10.43 2.39
C VAL A 31 -12.16 -9.84 3.80
N GLU A 32 -13.14 -9.01 4.18
CA GLU A 32 -13.22 -8.46 5.54
C GLU A 32 -13.46 -9.56 6.58
N ALA A 33 -14.36 -10.52 6.30
CA ALA A 33 -14.58 -11.67 7.18
C ALA A 33 -13.30 -12.50 7.36
N LEU A 34 -12.60 -12.82 6.26
CA LEU A 34 -11.32 -13.53 6.32
C LEU A 34 -10.26 -12.75 7.11
N ASN A 35 -10.25 -11.42 6.98
CA ASN A 35 -9.31 -10.59 7.71
C ASN A 35 -9.63 -10.53 9.21
N ALA A 36 -10.91 -10.56 9.59
CA ALA A 36 -11.34 -10.69 10.98
C ALA A 36 -10.88 -12.04 11.56
N ASP A 37 -11.13 -13.15 10.86
CA ASP A 37 -10.66 -14.48 11.28
C ASP A 37 -9.12 -14.51 11.41
N ARG A 38 -8.41 -13.86 10.48
CA ARG A 38 -6.95 -13.72 10.52
C ARG A 38 -6.51 -12.94 11.77
N HIS A 39 -7.21 -11.87 12.13
CA HIS A 39 -6.92 -11.11 13.35
C HIS A 39 -7.14 -11.93 14.61
N ASP A 40 -8.19 -12.76 14.66
CA ASP A 40 -8.48 -13.60 15.81
C ASP A 40 -7.42 -14.69 16.01
N VAL A 41 -6.92 -15.29 14.93
CA VAL A 41 -5.91 -16.36 14.98
C VAL A 41 -4.50 -15.83 15.25
N PHE A 42 -4.09 -14.77 14.54
CA PHE A 42 -2.71 -14.27 14.59
C PHE A 42 -2.52 -13.09 15.53
N GLY A 43 -3.60 -12.52 16.04
CA GLY A 43 -3.59 -11.21 16.67
C GLY A 43 -3.52 -10.08 15.63
N ALA A 44 -4.03 -8.91 16.01
CA ALA A 44 -3.81 -7.66 15.31
C ALA A 44 -3.10 -6.71 16.27
N ILE A 45 -1.82 -6.45 16.02
CA ILE A 45 -1.17 -5.27 16.60
C ILE A 45 -1.35 -4.18 15.56
N PRO A 46 -2.29 -3.23 15.72
CA PRO A 46 -2.45 -2.15 14.78
C PRO A 46 -1.15 -1.32 14.76
N THR A 47 -0.58 -1.17 13.58
CA THR A 47 0.58 -0.30 13.39
C THR A 47 0.06 1.13 13.28
N GLU A 48 0.15 1.89 14.37
CA GLU A 48 -0.15 3.32 14.38
C GLU A 48 1.14 4.12 14.21
N LEU A 49 1.08 5.19 13.41
CA LEU A 49 2.18 6.15 13.30
C LEU A 49 2.22 7.01 14.56
N LEU A 50 3.06 6.61 15.53
CA LEU A 50 3.21 7.35 16.79
C LEU A 50 3.92 8.70 16.60
N THR A 51 4.90 8.75 15.71
CA THR A 51 5.69 9.96 15.45
C THR A 51 6.45 9.83 14.13
N THR A 52 6.76 10.98 13.53
CA THR A 52 7.67 11.10 12.39
C THR A 52 8.97 11.76 12.86
N GLY A 53 10.08 11.06 12.65
CA GLY A 53 11.43 11.57 12.91
C GLY A 53 12.17 11.83 11.61
N HIS A 54 12.99 12.88 11.58
CA HIS A 54 13.97 13.09 10.52
C HIS A 54 15.35 12.59 10.98
N VAL A 55 15.99 11.77 10.16
CA VAL A 55 17.37 11.31 10.38
C VAL A 55 18.26 11.99 9.35
N ALA A 56 19.24 12.76 9.83
CA ALA A 56 20.28 13.31 8.98
C ALA A 56 21.45 12.32 8.91
N THR A 57 22.02 12.16 7.71
CA THR A 57 23.22 11.35 7.47
C THR A 57 24.35 12.25 6.99
N ASP A 58 25.59 11.94 7.35
CA ASP A 58 26.77 12.73 6.95
C ASP A 58 27.01 12.73 5.43
N HIS A 59 26.49 11.71 4.75
CA HIS A 59 26.63 11.52 3.31
C HIS A 59 25.28 11.35 2.65
N ALA A 60 25.18 11.82 1.41
CA ALA A 60 24.05 11.50 0.54
C ALA A 60 24.04 9.99 0.30
N CYS A 61 22.94 9.33 0.67
CA CYS A 61 22.79 7.90 0.57
C CYS A 61 21.37 7.51 0.17
N VAL A 62 21.20 6.29 -0.33
CA VAL A 62 19.89 5.68 -0.57
C VAL A 62 19.59 4.73 0.60
N PRO A 63 18.58 5.02 1.44
CA PRO A 63 18.24 4.15 2.56
C PRO A 63 17.63 2.83 2.05
N ARG A 64 17.96 1.73 2.73
CA ARG A 64 17.45 0.39 2.40
C ARG A 64 16.63 -0.22 3.52
N ASP A 65 17.08 -0.05 4.76
CA ASP A 65 16.37 -0.54 5.94
C ASP A 65 16.82 0.23 7.19
N ILE A 66 15.98 0.28 8.23
CA ILE A 66 16.30 0.90 9.51
C ILE A 66 15.80 0.03 10.67
N VAL A 67 16.68 -0.25 11.63
CA VAL A 67 16.35 -1.07 12.81
C VAL A 67 16.71 -0.29 14.08
N SER A 68 15.79 -0.25 15.04
CA SER A 68 16.05 0.33 16.36
C SER A 68 16.82 -0.64 17.24
N LEU A 69 17.94 -0.18 17.82
CA LEU A 69 18.72 -0.92 18.83
C LEU A 69 18.34 -0.52 20.27
N GLY A 70 17.34 0.35 20.42
CA GLY A 70 16.90 0.91 21.70
C GLY A 70 17.72 2.12 22.14
N LYS A 71 17.25 2.82 23.19
CA LYS A 71 17.88 4.03 23.76
C LYS A 71 18.16 5.15 22.74
N GLY A 72 17.34 5.26 21.70
CA GLY A 72 17.51 6.25 20.63
C GLY A 72 18.64 5.92 19.64
N LEU A 73 19.22 4.72 19.71
CA LEU A 73 20.21 4.25 18.75
C LEU A 73 19.52 3.47 17.62
N TYR A 74 19.91 3.76 16.39
CA TYR A 74 19.35 3.15 15.18
C TYR A 74 20.47 2.65 14.28
N LEU A 75 20.28 1.46 13.72
CA LEU A 75 21.09 0.93 12.63
C LEU A 75 20.39 1.25 11.32
N LEU A 76 21.00 2.12 10.51
CA LEU A 76 20.53 2.43 9.17
C LEU A 76 21.36 1.64 8.15
N GLY A 77 20.72 0.76 7.39
CA GLY A 77 21.29 0.16 6.19
C GLY A 77 21.15 1.12 5.02
N TYR A 78 22.27 1.53 4.43
CA TYR A 78 22.28 2.50 3.34
C TYR A 78 23.35 2.19 2.30
N ASN A 79 23.09 2.62 1.07
CA ASN A 79 24.09 2.62 0.00
C ASN A 79 24.58 4.04 -0.23
N ILE A 80 25.90 4.21 -0.13
CA ILE A 80 26.61 5.42 -0.54
C ILE A 80 27.21 5.23 -1.91
N GLN A 81 26.99 6.20 -2.79
CA GLN A 81 27.84 6.35 -3.96
C GLN A 81 28.94 7.32 -3.59
N PHE A 82 30.08 6.78 -3.15
CA PHE A 82 31.30 7.58 -3.16
C PHE A 82 31.67 7.79 -4.63
N GLY A 83 31.55 9.03 -5.11
CA GLY A 83 32.24 9.44 -6.33
C GLY A 83 33.77 9.31 -6.15
N LEU A 84 34.55 9.80 -7.11
CA LEU A 84 36.00 9.86 -7.03
C LEU A 84 36.46 10.82 -5.91
N LYS A 85 36.39 10.39 -4.65
CA LYS A 85 37.03 11.04 -3.52
C LYS A 85 38.30 10.26 -3.21
N GLN A 86 39.45 10.87 -3.53
CA GLN A 86 40.73 10.43 -2.99
C GLN A 86 40.68 10.63 -1.48
N THR A 87 40.77 9.53 -0.74
CA THR A 87 41.13 9.57 0.67
C THR A 87 42.56 10.08 0.76
N THR A 88 42.75 11.26 1.35
CA THR A 88 44.05 11.69 1.90
C THR A 88 44.13 11.22 3.34
#